data_AF-A0A3M0WDD7-F1
#
_entry.id   AF-A0A3M0WDD7-F1
#
_cell.length_a   1.000
_cell.length_b   1.000
_cell.length_c   1.000
_cell.angle_alpha   90.00
_cell.angle_beta   90.00
_cell.angle_gamma   90.00
#
_symmetry.space_group_name_H-M   'P 1'
#
loop_
_entity.id
_entity.type
_entity.pdbx_description
1 polymer ?
#
loop_
_entity_poly.entity_id
_entity_poly.type
_entity_poly.pdbx_seq_one_letter_code
_entity_poly.pdbx_strand_id
1 'polypeptide(L)'
;MADGICSSCTEPLYIEIDLDSDAEDTKAPASLETIPDDVQLSCGCHFHWECFMDAYTITKCPNCDQDISSLSPSGQQQVICTVRNEGGVQEHFDILPSATEEAYLRTHPEEREGHAFLSFCRDGDVDAIVHMIKDLLRYSGTFEGIDGSGLHVAIRYDREEVAWLLLVLASSLSWSEFPPIVLQAMNNLKLTKEDRQPGPDIRTIKDGSGRTAKALAEEVGGIWQQWITAGRLSV
;
A
#
# COMPACT_ATOMS: atom_id res chain seq x y z
N MET A 1 25.05 -10.05 23.64
CA MET A 1 24.77 -11.42 23.17
C MET A 1 23.27 -11.64 23.20
N ALA A 2 22.54 -10.88 22.39
CA ALA A 2 21.09 -11.02 22.16
C ALA A 2 20.80 -10.86 20.65
N ASP A 3 21.82 -11.07 19.81
CA ASP A 3 21.70 -10.91 18.36
C ASP A 3 20.93 -12.13 17.85
N GLY A 4 19.69 -11.91 17.40
CA GLY A 4 18.89 -12.93 16.73
C GLY A 4 17.69 -13.49 17.49
N ILE A 5 17.29 -12.95 18.66
CA ILE A 5 16.06 -13.36 19.37
C ILE A 5 15.13 -12.17 19.57
N CYS A 6 13.84 -12.38 19.32
CA CYS A 6 12.80 -11.38 19.54
C CYS A 6 12.56 -11.13 21.03
N SER A 7 12.53 -9.86 21.42
CA SER A 7 12.33 -9.42 22.81
C SER A 7 10.88 -9.57 23.28
N SER A 8 9.95 -9.91 22.39
CA SER A 8 8.53 -10.13 22.71
C SER A 8 8.19 -11.62 22.85
N CYS A 9 8.40 -12.41 21.79
CA CYS A 9 8.02 -13.83 21.76
C CYS A 9 9.16 -14.79 22.15
N THR A 10 10.39 -14.30 22.30
CA THR A 10 11.60 -15.09 22.60
C THR A 10 12.01 -16.13 21.55
N GLU A 11 11.44 -16.04 20.34
CA GLU A 11 11.79 -16.88 19.19
C GLU A 11 12.89 -16.24 18.31
N PRO A 12 13.59 -17.02 17.46
CA PRO A 12 14.59 -16.49 16.54
C PRO A 12 14.01 -15.45 15.56
N LEU A 13 14.78 -14.40 15.24
CA LEU A 13 14.41 -13.32 14.32
C LEU A 13 14.55 -13.72 12.84
N TYR A 14 14.05 -14.90 12.52
CA TYR A 14 14.03 -15.47 11.18
C TYR A 14 12.68 -16.13 10.95
N ILE A 15 12.16 -16.01 9.73
CA ILE A 15 10.95 -16.69 9.28
C ILE A 15 11.31 -17.70 8.20
N GLU A 16 10.63 -18.84 8.21
CA GLU A 16 10.76 -19.88 7.19
C GLU A 16 9.79 -19.60 6.05
N ILE A 17 10.30 -19.57 4.82
CA ILE A 17 9.51 -19.45 3.59
C ILE A 17 9.64 -20.71 2.74
N ASP A 18 8.53 -21.14 2.14
CA ASP A 18 8.48 -22.27 1.22
C ASP A 18 8.70 -21.78 -0.21
N LEU A 19 9.73 -22.32 -0.88
CA LEU A 19 10.13 -21.89 -2.22
C LEU A 19 9.34 -22.57 -3.36
N ASP A 20 8.46 -23.54 -3.05
CA ASP A 20 7.88 -24.45 -4.06
C ASP A 20 6.40 -24.19 -4.42
N SER A 21 5.80 -23.02 -4.14
CA SER A 21 4.36 -22.81 -4.42
C SER A 21 3.99 -22.60 -5.90
N ASP A 22 4.96 -22.50 -6.82
CA ASP A 22 4.73 -22.22 -8.24
C ASP A 22 5.12 -23.35 -9.21
N ALA A 23 5.54 -24.52 -8.70
CA ALA A 23 5.85 -25.67 -9.53
C ALA A 23 4.78 -26.76 -9.38
N GLU A 24 3.89 -26.86 -10.37
CA GLU A 24 3.08 -28.06 -10.56
C GLU A 24 3.99 -29.32 -10.56
N ASP A 25 3.78 -30.17 -9.55
CA ASP A 25 4.02 -31.61 -9.59
C ASP A 25 5.48 -32.09 -9.71
N THR A 26 6.37 -31.64 -8.81
CA THR A 26 7.65 -32.33 -8.58
C THR A 26 7.77 -32.79 -7.13
N LYS A 27 7.91 -34.10 -6.91
CA LYS A 27 8.17 -34.75 -5.60
C LYS A 27 9.59 -34.47 -5.09
N ALA A 28 10.02 -33.20 -5.06
CA ALA A 28 11.24 -32.79 -4.38
C ALA A 28 10.93 -32.48 -2.90
N PRO A 29 11.87 -32.71 -1.96
CA PRO A 29 11.72 -32.18 -0.61
C PRO A 29 11.69 -30.65 -0.67
N ALA A 30 10.66 -30.05 -0.08
CA ALA A 30 10.51 -28.60 0.01
C ALA A 30 11.82 -27.97 0.52
N SER A 31 12.41 -27.07 -0.27
CA SER A 31 13.54 -26.27 0.19
C SER A 31 13.01 -25.12 1.02
N LEU A 32 13.18 -25.22 2.34
CA LEU A 32 12.90 -24.12 3.28
C LEU A 32 14.05 -23.11 3.21
N GLU A 33 13.73 -21.86 2.89
CA GLU A 33 14.66 -20.73 3.05
C GLU A 33 14.30 -19.96 4.31
N THR A 34 15.31 -19.50 5.05
CA THR A 34 15.11 -18.65 6.23
C THR A 34 15.52 -17.23 5.90
N ILE A 35 14.57 -16.30 5.97
CA ILE A 35 14.84 -14.88 5.79
C ILE A 35 14.82 -14.15 7.15
N PRO A 36 15.64 -13.10 7.34
CA PRO A 36 15.58 -12.29 8.55
C PRO A 36 14.20 -11.64 8.75
N ASP A 37 13.80 -11.48 10.00
CA ASP A 37 12.67 -10.63 10.42
C ASP A 37 13.08 -9.91 11.71
N ASP A 38 13.90 -8.87 11.55
CA ASP A 38 14.51 -8.13 12.65
C ASP A 38 14.25 -6.62 12.55
N VAL A 39 13.51 -6.10 13.52
CA VAL A 39 13.35 -4.67 13.80
C VAL A 39 14.18 -4.32 15.04
N GLN A 40 15.33 -3.68 14.81
CA GLN A 40 16.21 -3.18 15.85
C GLN A 40 15.87 -1.73 16.20
N LEU A 41 15.35 -1.50 17.41
CA LEU A 41 15.01 -0.18 17.93
C LEU A 41 16.26 0.60 18.38
N SER A 42 16.12 1.93 18.55
CA SER A 42 17.20 2.81 19.01
C SER A 42 17.75 2.49 20.41
N CYS A 43 16.97 1.80 21.25
CA CYS A 43 17.41 1.28 22.54
C CYS A 43 18.20 -0.05 22.46
N GLY A 44 18.32 -0.63 21.25
CA GLY A 44 19.01 -1.89 20.99
C GLY A 44 18.18 -3.14 21.22
N CYS A 45 16.89 -3.03 21.57
CA CYS A 45 15.98 -4.17 21.60
C CYS A 45 15.59 -4.58 20.17
N HIS A 46 15.45 -5.88 19.96
CA HIS A 46 15.11 -6.49 18.67
C HIS A 46 13.75 -7.18 18.74
N PHE A 47 12.97 -7.10 17.67
CA PHE A 47 11.63 -7.67 17.57
C PHE A 47 11.37 -8.21 16.16
N HIS A 48 10.53 -9.23 16.04
CA HIS A 48 9.84 -9.49 14.77
C HIS A 48 8.99 -8.28 14.40
N TRP A 49 8.78 -8.04 13.10
CA TRP A 49 7.94 -6.96 12.62
C TRP A 49 6.54 -7.02 13.27
N GLU A 50 5.87 -8.16 13.18
CA GLU A 50 4.53 -8.37 13.75
C GLU A 50 4.51 -8.17 15.27
N CYS A 51 5.52 -8.71 15.97
CA CYS A 51 5.62 -8.56 17.43
C CYS A 51 5.74 -7.10 17.89
N PHE A 52 6.42 -6.25 17.11
CA PHE A 52 6.49 -4.83 17.40
C PHE A 52 5.18 -4.11 17.06
N MET A 53 4.58 -4.43 15.91
CA MET A 53 3.31 -3.82 15.48
C MET A 53 2.13 -4.14 16.41
N ASP A 54 2.12 -5.34 16.99
CA ASP A 54 1.08 -5.75 17.94
C ASP A 54 1.19 -5.06 19.31
N ALA A 55 2.33 -4.44 19.61
CA ALA A 55 2.51 -3.72 20.86
C ALA A 55 1.54 -2.53 20.95
N TYR A 56 1.08 -2.23 22.16
CA TYR A 56 0.18 -1.09 22.41
C TYR A 56 0.92 0.24 22.55
N THR A 57 2.26 0.23 22.54
CA THR A 57 3.10 1.41 22.73
C THR A 57 4.05 1.57 21.55
N ILE A 58 3.83 2.61 20.73
CA ILE A 58 4.63 2.84 19.51
C ILE A 58 5.86 3.71 19.80
N THR A 59 5.75 4.68 20.72
CA THR A 59 6.84 5.60 21.06
C THR A 59 7.67 5.15 22.27
N LYS A 60 7.33 4.01 22.86
CA LYS A 60 8.09 3.39 23.96
C LYS A 60 8.40 1.95 23.61
N CYS A 61 9.63 1.53 23.90
CA CYS A 61 10.03 0.14 23.70
C CYS A 61 9.18 -0.80 24.58
N PRO A 62 8.49 -1.81 24.00
CA PRO A 62 7.66 -2.75 24.76
C PRO A 62 8.44 -3.64 25.75
N ASN A 63 9.75 -3.76 25.58
CA ASN A 63 10.61 -4.60 26.42
C ASN A 63 11.30 -3.83 27.56
N CYS A 64 11.81 -2.63 27.29
CA CYS A 64 12.62 -1.87 28.25
C CYS A 64 12.03 -0.52 28.68
N ASP A 65 10.83 -0.18 28.21
CA ASP A 65 10.09 1.07 28.49
C ASP A 65 10.78 2.37 28.08
N GLN A 66 11.96 2.30 27.46
CA GLN A 66 12.68 3.48 26.97
C GLN A 66 11.87 4.21 25.90
N ASP A 67 11.85 5.55 25.97
CA ASP A 67 11.34 6.39 24.88
C ASP A 67 12.23 6.20 23.65
N ILE A 68 11.61 5.71 22.57
CA ILE A 68 12.27 5.43 21.29
C ILE A 68 11.92 6.48 20.23
N SER A 69 11.11 7.48 20.60
CA SER A 69 10.74 8.57 19.71
C SER A 69 11.81 9.66 19.65
N SER A 70 11.88 10.34 18.52
CA SER A 70 12.71 11.52 18.32
C SER A 70 12.01 12.52 17.41
N LEU A 71 12.64 13.66 17.15
CA LEU A 71 12.15 14.65 16.19
C LEU A 71 13.03 14.64 14.94
N SER A 72 12.40 14.66 13.78
CA SER A 72 13.05 14.85 12.49
C SER A 72 13.58 16.29 12.35
N PRO A 73 14.41 16.59 11.34
CA PRO A 73 14.86 17.97 11.07
C PRO A 73 13.72 18.96 10.80
N SER A 74 12.56 18.48 10.33
CA SER A 74 11.34 19.28 10.13
C SER A 74 10.50 19.44 11.41
N GLY A 75 10.92 18.83 12.52
CA GLY A 75 10.21 18.85 13.80
C GLY A 75 9.06 17.84 13.89
N GLN A 76 8.95 16.89 12.96
CA GLN A 76 7.95 15.82 13.02
C GLN A 76 8.45 14.72 13.96
N GLN A 77 7.55 14.12 14.74
CA GLN A 77 7.88 12.96 15.56
C GLN A 77 8.19 11.77 14.63
N GLN A 78 9.18 10.96 15.00
CA GLN A 78 9.63 9.78 14.27
C GLN A 78 10.12 8.71 15.26
N VAL A 79 10.07 7.44 14.85
CA VAL A 79 10.65 6.30 15.57
C VAL A 79 11.63 5.62 14.63
N ILE A 80 12.92 5.89 14.83
CA ILE A 80 13.96 5.41 13.93
C ILE A 80 14.47 4.04 14.37
N CYS A 81 14.47 3.08 13.45
CA CYS A 81 14.97 1.73 13.65
C CYS A 81 15.83 1.25 12.47
N THR A 82 16.45 0.09 12.65
CA THR A 82 17.08 -0.67 11.57
C THR A 82 16.23 -1.90 11.29
N VAL A 83 15.80 -2.08 10.05
CA VAL A 83 14.99 -3.23 9.60
C VAL A 83 15.87 -4.17 8.78
N ARG A 84 15.79 -5.47 9.05
CA ARG A 84 16.42 -6.52 8.25
C ARG A 84 15.34 -7.52 7.83
N ASN A 85 15.09 -7.61 6.53
CA ASN A 85 14.10 -8.50 5.95
C ASN A 85 14.58 -9.04 4.59
N GLU A 86 13.67 -9.66 3.83
CA GLU A 86 13.94 -10.16 2.46
C GLU A 86 14.53 -9.08 1.54
N GLY A 87 14.12 -7.82 1.71
CA GLY A 87 14.61 -6.67 0.96
C GLY A 87 16.01 -6.19 1.37
N GLY A 88 16.66 -6.88 2.31
CA GLY A 88 17.98 -6.52 2.83
C GLY A 88 17.90 -5.68 4.11
N VAL A 89 18.92 -4.84 4.32
CA VAL A 89 19.07 -4.02 5.53
C VAL A 89 18.70 -2.58 5.21
N GLN A 90 17.76 -2.03 5.96
CA GLN A 90 17.33 -0.64 5.89
C GLN A 90 17.68 0.05 7.21
N GLU A 91 18.72 0.88 7.19
CA GLU A 91 19.09 1.70 8.35
C GLU A 91 18.30 3.02 8.32
N HIS A 92 18.08 3.59 9.51
CA HIS A 92 17.38 4.87 9.68
C HIS A 92 15.94 4.86 9.14
N PHE A 93 15.27 3.71 9.20
CA PHE A 93 13.87 3.58 8.80
C PHE A 93 12.96 4.20 9.87
N ASP A 94 12.05 5.08 9.47
CA ASP A 94 11.02 5.61 10.38
C ASP A 94 9.81 4.67 10.39
N ILE A 95 9.67 3.88 11.45
CA ILE A 95 8.59 2.90 11.59
C ILE A 95 7.30 3.52 12.14
N LEU A 96 7.36 4.76 12.64
CA LEU A 96 6.21 5.42 13.28
C LEU A 96 4.97 5.50 12.38
N PRO A 97 5.06 5.85 11.07
CA PRO A 97 3.90 5.86 10.19
C PRO A 97 3.21 4.50 10.10
N SER A 98 3.97 3.44 9.79
CA SER A 98 3.43 2.07 9.67
C SER A 98 2.83 1.57 10.99
N ALA A 99 3.52 1.80 12.12
CA ALA A 99 3.01 1.37 13.43
C ALA A 99 1.76 2.15 13.86
N THR A 100 1.67 3.44 13.51
CA THR A 100 0.48 4.27 13.77
C THR A 100 -0.71 3.80 12.94
N GLU A 101 -0.47 3.48 11.68
CA GLU A 101 -1.47 2.95 10.75
C GLU A 101 -2.02 1.59 11.21
N GLU A 102 -1.15 0.64 11.56
CA GLU A 102 -1.56 -0.67 12.09
C GLU A 102 -2.37 -0.53 13.39
N ALA A 103 -1.93 0.35 14.29
CA ALA A 103 -2.67 0.62 15.52
C ALA A 103 -4.07 1.21 15.24
N TYR A 104 -4.20 2.08 14.23
CA TYR A 104 -5.47 2.64 13.79
C TYR A 104 -6.39 1.56 13.21
N LEU A 105 -5.91 0.77 12.25
CA LEU A 105 -6.66 -0.29 11.57
C LEU A 105 -7.07 -1.45 12.50
N ARG A 106 -6.34 -1.66 13.59
CA ARG A 106 -6.76 -2.58 14.66
C ARG A 106 -8.02 -2.11 15.39
N THR A 107 -8.19 -0.79 15.52
CA THR A 107 -9.37 -0.19 16.15
C THR A 107 -10.52 0.10 15.17
N HIS A 108 -10.24 0.12 13.87
CA HIS A 108 -11.20 0.32 12.77
C HIS A 108 -11.08 -0.80 11.74
N PRO A 109 -11.40 -2.06 12.11
CA PRO A 109 -11.24 -3.21 11.21
C PRO A 109 -12.06 -3.09 9.92
N GLU A 110 -13.18 -2.35 9.93
CA GLU A 110 -14.00 -2.05 8.76
C GLU A 110 -13.28 -1.22 7.69
N GLU A 111 -12.23 -0.48 8.06
CA GLU A 111 -11.45 0.32 7.10
C GLU A 111 -10.33 -0.48 6.43
N ARG A 112 -10.01 -1.69 6.92
CA ARG A 112 -8.89 -2.51 6.41
C ARG A 112 -9.00 -2.82 4.92
N GLU A 113 -10.18 -3.17 4.43
CA GLU A 113 -10.38 -3.48 3.01
C GLU A 113 -10.17 -2.25 2.12
N GLY A 114 -10.71 -1.10 2.53
CA GLY A 114 -10.51 0.16 1.83
C GLY A 114 -9.05 0.61 1.85
N HIS A 115 -8.38 0.44 2.99
CA HIS A 115 -6.97 0.75 3.16
C HIS A 115 -6.08 -0.14 2.27
N ALA A 116 -6.31 -1.46 2.28
CA ALA A 116 -5.60 -2.40 1.42
C ALA A 116 -5.80 -2.07 -0.06
N PHE A 117 -7.03 -1.71 -0.46
CA PHE A 117 -7.31 -1.25 -1.82
C PHE A 117 -6.50 0.00 -2.21
N LEU A 118 -6.39 1.01 -1.32
CA LEU A 118 -5.56 2.19 -1.58
C LEU A 118 -4.07 1.85 -1.64
N SER A 119 -3.58 0.92 -0.80
CA SER A 119 -2.20 0.41 -0.87
C SER A 119 -1.91 -0.24 -2.23
N PHE A 120 -2.79 -1.12 -2.71
CA PHE A 120 -2.62 -1.72 -4.04
C PHE A 120 -2.66 -0.69 -5.17
N CYS A 121 -3.48 0.36 -5.03
CA CYS A 121 -3.46 1.48 -5.97
C CYS A 121 -2.12 2.23 -5.98
N ARG A 122 -1.45 2.36 -4.82
CA ARG A 122 -0.14 3.00 -4.67
C ARG A 122 1.00 2.13 -5.17
N ASP A 123 0.93 0.82 -4.93
CA ASP A 123 1.98 -0.11 -5.34
C ASP A 123 1.89 -0.48 -6.83
N GLY A 124 0.71 -0.29 -7.45
CA GLY A 124 0.50 -0.64 -8.85
C GLY A 124 0.05 -2.10 -9.05
N ASP A 125 -0.44 -2.75 -8.00
CA ASP A 125 -0.85 -4.15 -8.04
C ASP A 125 -2.25 -4.28 -8.66
N VAL A 126 -2.27 -4.27 -10.00
CA VAL A 126 -3.48 -4.38 -10.83
C VAL A 126 -4.24 -5.67 -10.53
N ASP A 127 -3.53 -6.79 -10.33
CA ASP A 127 -4.16 -8.09 -10.09
C ASP A 127 -4.86 -8.10 -8.74
N ALA A 128 -4.22 -7.63 -7.67
CA ALA A 128 -4.85 -7.53 -6.35
C ALA A 128 -6.07 -6.60 -6.37
N ILE A 129 -5.99 -5.46 -7.08
CA ILE A 129 -7.13 -4.56 -7.25
C ILE A 129 -8.30 -5.30 -7.92
N VAL A 130 -8.06 -6.01 -9.02
CA VAL A 130 -9.09 -6.77 -9.76
C VAL A 130 -9.76 -7.81 -8.86
N HIS A 131 -9.01 -8.47 -7.97
CA HIS A 131 -9.58 -9.42 -7.01
C HIS A 131 -10.42 -8.74 -5.92
N MET A 132 -10.14 -7.47 -5.58
CA MET A 132 -10.80 -6.72 -4.52
C MET A 132 -11.98 -5.85 -4.95
N ILE A 133 -12.27 -5.69 -6.24
CA ILE A 133 -13.17 -4.63 -6.78
C ILE A 133 -14.60 -4.55 -6.20
N LYS A 134 -15.05 -5.45 -5.33
CA LYS A 134 -16.41 -5.47 -4.74
C LYS A 134 -16.71 -4.17 -3.95
N ASP A 135 -17.34 -3.20 -4.61
CA ASP A 135 -17.73 -1.86 -4.10
C ASP A 135 -16.58 -0.89 -3.71
N LEU A 136 -15.33 -1.34 -3.73
CA LEU A 136 -14.17 -0.53 -3.30
C LEU A 136 -13.66 0.45 -4.37
N LEU A 137 -14.07 0.32 -5.64
CA LEU A 137 -13.57 1.20 -6.72
C LEU A 137 -13.79 2.70 -6.48
N ARG A 138 -14.75 3.04 -5.62
CA ARG A 138 -15.10 4.42 -5.24
C ARG A 138 -14.81 4.72 -3.77
N TYR A 139 -14.21 3.76 -3.06
CA TYR A 139 -13.75 3.98 -1.70
C TYR A 139 -12.85 5.21 -1.66
N SER A 140 -13.05 6.04 -0.64
CA SER A 140 -12.23 7.20 -0.34
C SER A 140 -11.91 7.15 1.14
N GLY A 141 -10.66 7.37 1.48
CA GLY A 141 -10.18 7.32 2.86
C GLY A 141 -8.84 8.04 3.00
N THR A 142 -8.36 8.09 4.23
CA THR A 142 -7.04 8.65 4.54
C THR A 142 -5.96 7.58 4.37
N PHE A 143 -4.99 7.82 3.48
CA PHE A 143 -3.88 6.92 3.17
C PHE A 143 -2.61 7.73 2.88
N GLU A 144 -1.53 7.51 3.63
CA GLU A 144 -0.23 8.21 3.48
C GLU A 144 -0.34 9.75 3.29
N GLY A 145 -1.27 10.41 3.99
CA GLY A 145 -1.51 11.86 3.89
C GLY A 145 -2.27 12.29 2.62
N ILE A 146 -2.99 11.38 1.98
CA ILE A 146 -4.03 11.63 0.98
C ILE A 146 -5.36 11.27 1.64
N ASP A 147 -6.32 12.18 1.65
CA ASP A 147 -7.72 11.85 1.93
C ASP A 147 -8.45 11.79 0.59
N GLY A 148 -8.62 10.63 -0.03
CA GLY A 148 -9.15 10.54 -1.39
C GLY A 148 -9.35 9.12 -1.90
N SER A 149 -9.83 9.02 -3.14
CA SER A 149 -10.08 7.73 -3.79
C SER A 149 -8.81 7.11 -4.39
N GLY A 150 -8.90 5.84 -4.78
CA GLY A 150 -7.82 5.13 -5.49
C GLY A 150 -7.31 5.87 -6.72
N LEU A 151 -8.15 6.66 -7.41
CA LEU A 151 -7.72 7.47 -8.56
C LEU A 151 -6.81 8.64 -8.13
N HIS A 152 -7.04 9.24 -6.96
CA HIS A 152 -6.15 10.26 -6.41
C HIS A 152 -4.80 9.64 -6.04
N VAL A 153 -4.83 8.47 -5.41
CA VAL A 153 -3.62 7.70 -5.06
C VAL A 153 -2.82 7.35 -6.31
N ALA A 154 -3.46 6.78 -7.34
CA ALA A 154 -2.79 6.42 -8.59
C ALA A 154 -2.09 7.62 -9.26
N ILE A 155 -2.74 8.79 -9.27
CA ILE A 155 -2.14 10.01 -9.83
C ILE A 155 -0.95 10.49 -9.00
N ARG A 156 -1.08 10.51 -7.67
CA ARG A 156 0.00 10.99 -6.78
C ARG A 156 1.25 10.11 -6.84
N TYR A 157 1.09 8.80 -7.04
CA TYR A 157 2.19 7.83 -7.12
C TYR A 157 2.55 7.41 -8.54
N ASP A 158 2.11 8.17 -9.54
CA ASP A 158 2.43 7.95 -10.97
C ASP A 158 2.08 6.53 -11.49
N ARG A 159 0.96 5.96 -11.03
CA ARG A 159 0.47 4.64 -11.43
C ARG A 159 -0.53 4.76 -12.58
N GLU A 160 -0.02 4.91 -13.80
CA GLU A 160 -0.84 5.09 -15.00
C GLU A 160 -1.77 3.88 -15.25
N GLU A 161 -1.27 2.67 -15.08
CA GLU A 161 -2.01 1.42 -15.32
C GLU A 161 -3.20 1.29 -14.37
N VAL A 162 -3.00 1.65 -13.09
CA VAL A 162 -4.07 1.68 -12.08
C VAL A 162 -5.09 2.75 -12.43
N ALA A 163 -4.67 3.96 -12.79
CA ALA A 163 -5.60 5.01 -13.19
C ALA A 163 -6.46 4.57 -14.39
N TRP A 164 -5.87 3.86 -15.36
CA TRP A 164 -6.61 3.27 -16.48
C TRP A 164 -7.63 2.24 -16.04
N LEU A 165 -7.23 1.26 -15.21
CA LEU A 165 -8.11 0.24 -14.66
C LEU A 165 -9.33 0.88 -13.94
N LEU A 166 -9.07 1.86 -13.08
CA LEU A 166 -10.11 2.55 -12.33
C LEU A 166 -11.08 3.33 -13.25
N LEU A 167 -10.57 3.96 -14.31
CA LEU A 167 -11.44 4.61 -15.31
C LEU A 167 -12.26 3.59 -16.11
N VAL A 168 -11.68 2.44 -16.49
CA VAL A 168 -12.40 1.38 -17.20
C VAL A 168 -13.61 0.92 -16.37
N LEU A 169 -13.39 0.67 -15.08
CA LEU A 169 -14.36 0.02 -14.20
C LEU A 169 -15.32 0.96 -13.47
N ALA A 170 -14.95 2.22 -13.24
CA ALA A 170 -15.72 3.13 -12.37
C ALA A 170 -15.99 4.52 -12.95
N SER A 171 -15.69 4.77 -14.23
CA SER A 171 -16.02 6.05 -14.89
C SER A 171 -17.09 5.91 -15.98
N SER A 172 -17.62 7.05 -16.41
CA SER A 172 -18.48 7.17 -17.60
C SER A 172 -17.70 7.41 -18.89
N LEU A 173 -16.36 7.37 -18.87
CA LEU A 173 -15.52 7.58 -20.05
C LEU A 173 -15.86 6.55 -21.14
N SER A 174 -15.98 7.04 -22.38
CA SER A 174 -16.29 6.19 -23.54
C SER A 174 -15.17 5.20 -23.80
N TRP A 175 -15.53 3.97 -24.16
CA TRP A 175 -14.60 2.89 -24.49
C TRP A 175 -13.68 3.23 -25.67
N SER A 176 -14.09 4.14 -26.55
CA SER A 176 -13.27 4.65 -27.66
C SER A 176 -12.08 5.51 -27.22
N GLU A 177 -12.12 6.07 -26.00
CA GLU A 177 -11.07 6.95 -25.48
C GLU A 177 -9.90 6.19 -24.86
N PHE A 178 -10.06 4.87 -24.65
CA PHE A 178 -9.03 4.03 -24.06
C PHE A 178 -8.03 3.58 -25.15
N PRO A 179 -6.72 3.71 -24.92
CA PRO A 179 -5.71 3.23 -25.84
C PRO A 179 -5.88 1.72 -26.13
N PRO A 180 -5.58 1.25 -27.36
CA PRO A 180 -5.70 -0.17 -27.70
C PRO A 180 -4.90 -1.11 -26.77
N ILE A 181 -3.74 -0.67 -26.30
CA ILE A 181 -2.90 -1.43 -25.35
C ILE A 181 -3.61 -1.64 -24.00
N VAL A 182 -4.37 -0.64 -23.53
CA VAL A 182 -5.16 -0.74 -22.30
C VAL A 182 -6.29 -1.73 -22.49
N LEU A 183 -7.02 -1.64 -23.61
CA LEU A 183 -8.10 -2.57 -23.92
C LEU A 183 -7.60 -4.02 -24.06
N GLN A 184 -6.41 -4.22 -24.63
CA GLN A 184 -5.77 -5.53 -24.69
C GLN A 184 -5.41 -6.05 -23.28
N ALA A 185 -4.86 -5.19 -22.42
CA ALA A 185 -4.56 -5.57 -21.03
C ALA A 185 -5.83 -5.95 -20.27
N MET A 186 -6.93 -5.21 -20.43
CA MET A 186 -8.22 -5.55 -19.81
C MET A 186 -8.73 -6.92 -20.26
N ASN A 187 -8.63 -7.24 -21.56
CA ASN A 187 -9.00 -8.56 -22.07
C ASN A 187 -8.16 -9.68 -21.45
N ASN A 188 -6.86 -9.45 -21.23
CA ASN A 188 -5.98 -10.44 -20.58
C ASN A 188 -6.39 -10.68 -19.11
N LEU A 189 -6.85 -9.63 -18.43
CA LEU A 189 -7.45 -9.69 -17.09
C LEU A 189 -8.89 -10.23 -17.10
N LYS A 190 -9.41 -10.61 -18.28
CA LYS A 190 -10.79 -11.08 -18.50
C LYS A 190 -11.86 -10.05 -18.12
N LEU A 191 -11.52 -8.76 -18.16
CA LEU A 191 -12.43 -7.65 -17.93
C LEU A 191 -13.07 -7.20 -19.23
N THR A 192 -14.38 -7.00 -19.21
CA THR A 192 -15.19 -6.50 -20.33
C THR A 192 -15.96 -5.24 -19.95
N LYS A 193 -16.75 -4.73 -20.90
CA LYS A 193 -17.58 -3.54 -20.67
C LYS A 193 -18.65 -3.73 -19.61
N GLU A 194 -19.10 -4.96 -19.45
CA GLU A 194 -20.13 -5.38 -18.51
C GLU A 194 -19.63 -5.37 -17.06
N ASP A 195 -18.31 -5.42 -16.83
CA ASP A 195 -17.71 -5.34 -15.49
C ASP A 195 -17.64 -3.93 -14.92
N ARG A 196 -18.02 -2.92 -15.71
CA ARG A 196 -18.10 -1.53 -15.23
C ARG A 196 -19.19 -1.42 -14.17
N GLN A 197 -18.80 -1.00 -12.97
CA GLN A 197 -19.71 -0.90 -11.85
C GLN A 197 -20.62 0.33 -11.96
N PRO A 198 -21.93 0.18 -11.70
CA PRO A 198 -22.85 1.30 -11.64
C PRO A 198 -22.47 2.23 -10.48
N GLY A 199 -22.78 3.52 -10.60
CA GLY A 199 -22.51 4.51 -9.56
C GLY A 199 -22.05 5.86 -10.11
N PRO A 200 -21.74 6.83 -9.23
CA PRO A 200 -21.18 8.11 -9.66
C PRO A 200 -19.86 7.90 -10.38
N ASP A 201 -19.51 8.79 -11.30
CA ASP A 201 -18.24 8.71 -12.00
C ASP A 201 -17.08 8.97 -11.02
N ILE A 202 -16.12 8.05 -10.93
CA ILE A 202 -14.95 8.17 -10.04
C ILE A 202 -14.19 9.50 -10.22
N ARG A 203 -14.24 10.10 -11.42
CA ARG A 203 -13.60 11.40 -11.73
C ARG A 203 -14.27 12.58 -11.03
N THR A 204 -15.50 12.42 -10.54
CA THR A 204 -16.24 13.43 -9.77
C THR A 204 -15.93 13.41 -8.28
N ILE A 205 -15.31 12.34 -7.78
CA ILE A 205 -14.95 12.20 -6.37
C ILE A 205 -13.95 13.28 -6.01
N LYS A 206 -14.14 13.87 -4.82
CA LYS A 206 -13.27 14.91 -4.27
C LYS A 206 -12.45 14.34 -3.12
N ASP A 207 -11.21 14.78 -3.02
CA ASP A 207 -10.33 14.58 -1.88
C ASP A 207 -10.80 15.42 -0.67
N GLY A 208 -10.16 15.23 0.49
CA GLY A 208 -10.42 15.99 1.72
C GLY A 208 -10.21 17.50 1.60
N SER A 209 -9.53 17.95 0.54
CA SER A 209 -9.31 19.36 0.19
C SER A 209 -10.39 19.90 -0.76
N GLY A 210 -11.35 19.08 -1.17
CA GLY A 210 -12.39 19.41 -2.14
C GLY A 210 -11.93 19.36 -3.61
N ARG A 211 -10.73 18.84 -3.90
CA ARG A 211 -10.16 18.74 -5.24
C ARG A 211 -10.55 17.42 -5.89
N THR A 212 -10.79 17.43 -7.20
CA THR A 212 -10.98 16.18 -7.96
C THR A 212 -9.64 15.60 -8.40
N ALA A 213 -9.68 14.35 -8.87
CA ALA A 213 -8.52 13.70 -9.50
C ALA A 213 -7.89 14.55 -10.62
N LYS A 214 -8.71 15.26 -11.40
CA LYS A 214 -8.24 16.21 -12.41
C LYS A 214 -7.42 17.35 -11.80
N ALA A 215 -7.91 17.98 -10.74
CA ALA A 215 -7.21 19.08 -10.09
C ALA A 215 -5.88 18.61 -9.46
N LEU A 216 -5.85 17.40 -8.90
CA LEU A 216 -4.59 16.80 -8.44
C LEU A 216 -3.62 16.53 -9.60
N ALA A 217 -4.10 15.99 -10.71
CA ALA A 217 -3.30 15.77 -11.92
C ALA A 217 -2.68 17.05 -12.48
N GLU A 218 -3.35 18.19 -12.34
CA GLU A 218 -2.82 19.50 -12.75
C GLU A 218 -1.58 19.88 -11.94
N GLU A 219 -1.60 19.61 -10.62
CA GLU A 219 -0.48 19.86 -9.70
C GLU A 219 0.69 18.89 -9.92
N VAL A 220 0.41 17.60 -10.12
CA VAL A 220 1.44 16.57 -10.31
C VAL A 220 2.19 16.76 -11.64
N GLY A 221 1.47 17.13 -12.71
CA GLY A 221 2.10 17.39 -14.02
C GLY A 221 2.43 16.12 -14.80
N GLY A 222 3.47 16.15 -15.64
CA GLY A 222 3.93 14.97 -16.38
C GLY A 222 2.92 14.39 -17.37
N ILE A 223 2.74 13.05 -17.35
CA ILE A 223 1.79 12.35 -18.23
C ILE A 223 0.34 12.77 -17.98
N TRP A 224 0.04 13.19 -16.75
CA TRP A 224 -1.30 13.59 -16.33
C TRP A 224 -1.79 14.86 -17.05
N GLN A 225 -0.89 15.74 -17.48
CA GLN A 225 -1.23 16.90 -18.33
C GLN A 225 -1.72 16.48 -19.72
N GLN A 226 -1.16 15.40 -20.27
CA GLN A 226 -1.63 14.84 -21.54
C GLN A 226 -3.03 14.23 -21.37
N TRP A 227 -3.28 13.57 -20.23
CA TRP A 227 -4.59 13.01 -19.91
C TRP A 227 -5.66 14.09 -19.74
N ILE A 228 -5.32 15.20 -19.09
CA ILE A 228 -6.20 16.37 -18.95
C ILE A 228 -6.54 16.94 -20.33
N THR A 229 -5.51 17.14 -21.17
CA THR A 229 -5.67 17.67 -22.54
C THR A 229 -6.53 16.75 -23.41
N ALA A 230 -6.38 15.44 -23.25
CA ALA A 230 -7.19 14.42 -23.91
C ALA A 230 -8.59 14.25 -23.30
N GLY A 231 -8.96 15.04 -22.29
CA GLY A 231 -10.29 15.00 -21.67
C GLY A 231 -10.56 13.77 -20.78
N ARG A 232 -9.57 12.91 -20.54
CA ARG A 232 -9.74 11.63 -19.83
C ARG A 232 -10.22 11.81 -18.39
N LEU A 233 -9.72 12.85 -17.73
CA LEU A 233 -10.07 13.22 -16.34
C LEU A 233 -11.20 14.26 -16.25
N SER A 234 -11.75 14.72 -17.37
CA SER A 234 -12.88 15.66 -17.38
C SER A 234 -14.19 14.89 -17.48
N VAL A 235 -15.21 15.34 -16.73
CA VAL A 235 -16.57 14.77 -16.73
C VAL A 235 -17.47 15.62 -17.61
#